data_AF-A0AAQ4QK45-F1
#
_entry.id   AF-A0AAQ4QK45-F1
#
_cell.length_a   1.000
_cell.length_b   1.000
_cell.length_c   1.000
_cell.angle_alpha   90.00
_cell.angle_beta   90.00
_cell.angle_gamma   90.00
#
_symmetry.space_group_name_H-M   'P 1'
#
loop_
_entity.id
_entity.type
_entity.pdbx_description
1 polymer ?
#
loop_
_entity_poly.entity_id
_entity_poly.type
_entity_poly.pdbx_seq_one_letter_code
_entity_poly.pdbx_strand_id
1 'polypeptide(L)'
;MGLIMIFQIMIIEGCWLFSDLMCSLWLILASIITSSSIGTMVLISVDRYVAICYPLHYFTNVKPKTVQVCVCLCWMFAALYNSLLLKNNLQHPGRYNSCIGECVFDMSYIANVFDLIVTFVFPITVIVILYMRIFGVAVYQARAMRSHIAVVTIKVTVKKSEMKAARNLGVVVVVFLICACPYYCFVLTSQNNVYTASSVTFVIWLFNFNSCLNPLIYAILYPWFRKSIKVIVTLQILKSGSYRTNVL
;
A
#
# COMPACT_ATOMS: atom_id res chain seq x y z
N MET A 1 -1.95 1.80 -9.30
CA MET A 1 -1.13 0.60 -9.57
C MET A 1 -1.68 -0.32 -10.65
N GLY A 2 -2.98 -0.65 -10.70
CA GLY A 2 -3.52 -1.53 -11.77
C GLY A 2 -3.22 -1.03 -13.19
N LEU A 3 -3.28 0.29 -13.43
CA LEU A 3 -2.87 0.90 -14.71
C LEU A 3 -1.38 0.72 -15.04
N ILE A 4 -0.50 0.68 -14.03
CA ILE A 4 0.96 0.49 -14.21
C ILE A 4 1.27 -0.93 -14.68
N MET A 5 0.53 -1.93 -14.19
CA MET A 5 0.67 -3.31 -14.65
C MET A 5 0.33 -3.48 -16.13
N ILE A 6 -0.60 -2.67 -16.68
CA ILE A 6 -0.91 -2.69 -18.12
C ILE A 6 0.32 -2.26 -18.93
N PHE A 7 1.05 -1.24 -18.47
CA PHE A 7 2.30 -0.82 -19.12
C PHE A 7 3.43 -1.85 -18.95
N GLN A 8 3.46 -2.63 -17.86
CA GLN A 8 4.40 -3.76 -17.74
C GLN A 8 4.08 -4.92 -18.67
N ILE A 9 2.79 -5.18 -18.94
CA ILE A 9 2.37 -6.20 -19.90
C ILE A 9 2.82 -5.82 -21.33
N MET A 10 3.09 -4.55 -21.60
CA MET A 10 3.63 -4.08 -22.89
C MET A 10 5.14 -4.31 -23.05
N ILE A 11 5.82 -4.88 -22.05
CA ILE A 11 7.18 -5.42 -22.21
C ILE A 11 7.03 -6.78 -22.90
N ILE A 12 7.10 -6.79 -24.23
CA ILE A 12 7.06 -7.99 -25.05
C ILE A 12 8.49 -8.57 -25.06
N GLU A 13 8.65 -9.82 -24.63
CA GLU A 13 9.93 -10.55 -24.60
C GLU A 13 11.07 -9.90 -23.77
N GLY A 14 10.78 -8.90 -22.93
CA GLY A 14 11.77 -8.20 -22.12
C GLY A 14 12.22 -6.84 -22.67
N CYS A 15 11.68 -6.41 -23.82
CA CYS A 15 12.06 -5.16 -24.48
C CYS A 15 11.02 -4.04 -24.29
N TRP A 16 11.50 -2.84 -23.97
CA TRP A 16 10.76 -1.58 -23.92
C TRP A 16 10.62 -0.97 -25.32
N LEU A 17 9.42 -1.05 -25.89
CA LEU A 17 9.16 -0.62 -27.28
C LEU A 17 8.86 0.88 -27.41
N PHE A 18 8.65 1.60 -26.31
CA PHE A 18 8.34 3.03 -26.33
C PHE A 18 9.60 3.89 -26.22
N SER A 19 9.45 5.21 -26.41
CA SER A 19 10.55 6.16 -26.21
C SER A 19 11.14 6.08 -24.79
N ASP A 20 12.44 6.37 -24.66
CA ASP A 20 13.13 6.46 -23.37
C ASP A 20 12.48 7.45 -22.40
N LEU A 21 11.86 8.52 -22.93
CA LEU A 21 11.10 9.47 -22.10
C LEU A 21 9.89 8.79 -21.43
N MET A 22 9.21 7.91 -22.17
CA MET A 22 8.07 7.16 -21.63
C MET A 22 8.52 6.15 -20.58
N CYS A 23 9.72 5.56 -20.74
CA CYS A 23 10.35 4.75 -19.70
C CYS A 23 10.53 5.60 -18.43
N SER A 24 11.28 6.72 -18.48
CA SER A 24 11.54 7.56 -17.31
C SER A 24 10.26 8.05 -16.62
N LEU A 25 9.23 8.44 -17.39
CA LEU A 25 7.93 8.83 -16.83
C LEU A 25 7.22 7.67 -16.14
N TRP A 26 7.24 6.48 -16.74
CA TRP A 26 6.67 5.27 -16.16
C TRP A 26 7.38 4.89 -14.85
N LEU A 27 8.71 4.94 -14.81
CA LEU A 27 9.52 4.67 -13.61
C LEU A 27 9.15 5.61 -12.46
N ILE A 28 9.05 6.92 -12.72
CA ILE A 28 8.67 7.91 -11.70
C ILE A 28 7.25 7.70 -11.21
N LEU A 29 6.29 7.52 -12.13
CA LEU A 29 4.89 7.30 -11.76
C LEU A 29 4.73 6.03 -10.91
N ALA A 30 5.43 4.95 -11.26
CA ALA A 30 5.45 3.72 -10.48
C ALA A 30 5.99 3.97 -9.07
N SER A 31 7.08 4.72 -8.94
CA SER A 31 7.71 5.01 -7.65
C SER A 31 6.84 5.92 -6.75
N ILE A 32 6.20 6.94 -7.33
CA ILE A 32 5.25 7.83 -6.63
C ILE A 32 4.05 7.04 -6.11
N ILE A 33 3.44 6.23 -6.96
CA ILE A 33 2.25 5.46 -6.58
C ILE A 33 2.62 4.43 -5.50
N THR A 34 3.81 3.83 -5.59
CA THR A 34 4.33 2.90 -4.58
C THR A 34 4.47 3.59 -3.23
N SER A 35 5.21 4.70 -3.21
CA SER A 35 5.46 5.49 -2.00
C SER A 35 4.16 5.98 -1.36
N SER A 36 3.20 6.44 -2.17
CA SER A 36 1.88 6.85 -1.70
C SER A 36 1.06 5.68 -1.15
N SER A 37 1.11 4.51 -1.79
CA SER A 37 0.46 3.30 -1.28
C SER A 37 1.01 2.90 0.10
N ILE A 38 2.31 3.09 0.34
CA ILE A 38 2.94 2.73 1.61
C ILE A 38 2.59 3.77 2.69
N GLY A 39 2.70 5.05 2.36
CA GLY A 39 2.30 6.13 3.26
C GLY A 39 0.82 6.03 3.65
N THR A 40 -0.05 5.64 2.73
CA THR A 40 -1.47 5.37 3.04
C THR A 40 -1.65 4.15 3.94
N MET A 41 -0.87 3.07 3.80
CA MET A 41 -0.91 1.94 4.76
C MET A 41 -0.50 2.36 6.18
N VAL A 42 0.49 3.25 6.31
CA VAL A 42 0.88 3.83 7.60
C VAL A 42 -0.26 4.68 8.17
N LEU A 43 -0.86 5.56 7.36
CA LEU A 43 -1.99 6.39 7.78
C LEU A 43 -3.20 5.56 8.22
N ILE A 44 -3.54 4.49 7.49
CA ILE A 44 -4.61 3.56 7.86
C ILE A 44 -4.29 2.84 9.18
N SER A 45 -3.02 2.48 9.40
CA SER A 45 -2.59 1.85 10.65
C SER A 45 -2.66 2.80 11.85
N VAL A 46 -2.30 4.07 11.65
CA VAL A 46 -2.46 5.13 12.66
C VAL A 46 -3.93 5.39 12.96
N ASP A 47 -4.78 5.47 11.93
CA ASP A 47 -6.22 5.61 12.07
C ASP A 47 -6.81 4.51 12.96
N ARG A 48 -6.48 3.24 12.70
CA ARG A 48 -6.91 2.12 13.55
C ARG A 48 -6.37 2.22 14.97
N TYR A 49 -5.11 2.59 15.12
CA TYR A 49 -4.50 2.74 16.43
C TYR A 49 -5.25 3.78 17.27
N VAL A 50 -5.55 4.95 16.70
CA VAL A 50 -6.29 6.03 17.37
C VAL A 50 -7.73 5.59 17.67
N ALA A 51 -8.42 4.92 16.73
CA ALA A 51 -9.78 4.43 16.93
C ALA A 51 -9.88 3.42 18.10
N ILE A 52 -8.91 2.51 18.23
CA ILE A 52 -8.93 1.44 19.25
C ILE A 52 -8.40 1.93 20.60
N CYS A 53 -7.30 2.70 20.60
CA CYS A 53 -6.64 3.13 21.83
C CYS A 53 -7.26 4.40 22.42
N TYR A 54 -7.79 5.30 21.58
CA TYR A 54 -8.32 6.61 21.99
C TYR A 54 -9.71 6.90 21.38
N PRO A 55 -10.73 6.07 21.66
CA PRO A 55 -12.04 6.15 21.01
C PRO A 55 -12.75 7.50 21.23
N LEU A 56 -12.56 8.16 22.38
CA LEU A 56 -13.18 9.46 22.67
C LEU A 56 -12.57 10.60 21.83
N HIS A 57 -11.27 10.53 21.56
CA HIS A 57 -10.55 11.53 20.77
C HIS A 57 -10.70 11.30 19.27
N TYR A 58 -10.95 10.06 18.87
CA TYR A 58 -11.21 9.69 17.48
C TYR A 58 -12.38 10.49 16.90
N PHE A 59 -13.53 10.53 17.58
CA PHE A 59 -14.71 11.26 17.11
C PHE A 59 -14.51 12.78 17.04
N THR A 60 -13.66 13.35 17.88
CA THR A 60 -13.42 14.80 17.91
C THR A 60 -12.37 15.23 16.87
N ASN A 61 -11.36 14.40 16.60
CA ASN A 61 -10.20 14.80 15.81
C ASN A 61 -10.18 14.23 14.39
N VAL A 62 -10.66 13.00 14.21
CA VAL A 62 -10.59 12.31 12.91
C VAL A 62 -11.81 12.72 12.09
N LYS A 63 -11.71 13.90 11.48
CA LYS A 63 -12.72 14.45 10.58
C LYS A 63 -12.37 14.15 9.12
N PRO A 64 -13.35 14.04 8.20
CA PRO A 64 -13.09 13.80 6.78
C PRO A 64 -12.11 14.80 6.15
N LYS A 65 -12.20 16.08 6.52
CA LYS A 65 -11.29 17.13 6.04
C LYS A 65 -9.84 16.89 6.49
N THR A 66 -9.63 16.48 7.73
CA THR A 66 -8.29 16.16 8.25
C THR A 66 -7.68 14.99 7.48
N VAL A 67 -8.46 13.92 7.27
CA VAL A 67 -8.02 12.74 6.50
C VAL A 67 -7.65 13.13 5.07
N GLN A 68 -8.48 13.95 4.40
CA GLN A 68 -8.21 14.43 3.06
C GLN A 68 -6.89 15.22 3.00
N VAL A 69 -6.65 16.12 3.96
CA VAL A 69 -5.38 16.87 4.04
C VAL A 69 -4.19 15.93 4.24
N CYS A 70 -4.27 14.96 5.15
CA CYS A 70 -3.21 13.98 5.37
C CYS A 70 -2.89 13.18 4.10
N VAL A 71 -3.92 12.74 3.36
CA VAL A 71 -3.74 12.02 2.10
C VAL A 71 -3.09 12.93 1.05
N CYS A 72 -3.57 14.16 0.87
CA CYS A 72 -2.96 15.11 -0.07
C CYS A 72 -1.49 15.39 0.26
N LEU A 73 -1.16 15.60 1.53
CA LEU A 73 0.22 15.80 1.98
C LEU A 73 1.09 14.56 1.71
N CYS A 74 0.55 13.36 1.93
CA CYS A 74 1.23 12.11 1.62
C CYS A 74 1.55 11.99 0.12
N TRP A 75 0.60 12.33 -0.75
CA TRP A 75 0.81 12.34 -2.20
C TRP A 75 1.84 13.38 -2.63
N MET A 76 1.75 14.60 -2.10
CA MET A 76 2.70 15.67 -2.40
C MET A 76 4.12 15.31 -1.96
N PHE A 77 4.26 14.74 -0.76
CA PHE A 77 5.55 14.27 -0.26
C PHE A 77 6.11 13.14 -1.11
N ALA A 78 5.28 12.14 -1.46
CA ALA A 78 5.69 11.06 -2.35
C ALA A 78 6.12 11.58 -3.73
N ALA A 79 5.38 12.52 -4.31
CA ALA A 79 5.72 13.13 -5.59
C ALA A 79 7.06 13.88 -5.53
N LEU A 80 7.25 14.72 -4.52
CA LEU A 80 8.47 15.49 -4.32
C LEU A 80 9.67 14.59 -4.09
N TYR A 81 9.55 13.63 -3.15
CA TYR A 81 10.59 12.67 -2.81
C TYR A 81 11.07 11.90 -4.03
N ASN A 82 10.16 11.26 -4.78
CA ASN A 82 10.52 10.46 -5.95
C ASN A 82 11.03 11.32 -7.11
N SER A 83 10.53 12.54 -7.28
CA SER A 83 11.03 13.44 -8.33
C SER A 83 12.46 13.88 -8.06
N LEU A 84 12.83 14.11 -6.80
CA LEU A 84 14.20 14.41 -6.40
C LEU A 84 15.10 13.19 -6.59
N LEU A 85 14.62 12.02 -6.16
CA LEU A 85 15.33 10.76 -6.22
C LEU A 85 15.66 10.35 -7.67
N LEU A 86 14.71 10.52 -8.59
CA LEU A 86 14.83 10.13 -10.00
C LEU A 86 15.16 11.29 -10.95
N LYS A 87 15.57 12.45 -10.43
CA LYS A 87 15.84 13.66 -11.23
C LYS A 87 16.75 13.38 -12.45
N ASN A 88 17.82 12.62 -12.25
CA ASN A 88 18.80 12.32 -13.30
C ASN A 88 18.19 11.48 -14.44
N ASN A 89 17.33 10.51 -14.09
CA ASN A 89 16.62 9.66 -15.05
C ASN A 89 15.60 10.47 -15.86
N LEU A 90 15.04 11.55 -15.30
CA LEU A 90 14.10 12.44 -15.99
C LEU A 90 14.81 13.44 -16.92
N GLN A 91 15.97 13.95 -16.49
CA GLN A 91 16.75 14.93 -17.27
C GLN A 91 17.45 14.31 -18.47
N HIS A 92 17.88 13.05 -18.35
CA HIS A 92 18.59 12.33 -19.41
C HIS A 92 17.97 10.94 -19.62
N PRO A 93 16.79 10.87 -20.27
CA PRO A 93 16.15 9.59 -20.56
C PRO A 93 17.06 8.72 -21.44
N GLY A 94 17.17 7.44 -21.12
CA GLY A 94 17.95 6.46 -21.89
C GLY A 94 19.46 6.48 -21.68
N ARG A 95 19.98 7.40 -20.85
CA ARG A 95 21.43 7.53 -20.57
C ARG A 95 22.07 6.26 -20.03
N TYR A 96 21.30 5.44 -19.33
CA TYR A 96 21.76 4.24 -18.64
C TYR A 96 21.38 2.93 -19.33
N ASN A 97 20.75 3.03 -20.51
CA ASN A 97 20.41 1.85 -21.30
C ASN A 97 21.67 1.34 -22.00
N SER A 98 21.99 0.06 -21.80
CA SER A 98 23.13 -0.58 -22.45
C SER A 98 22.76 -1.09 -23.84
N CYS A 99 21.46 -1.35 -24.08
CA CYS A 99 20.91 -1.83 -25.35
C CYS A 99 19.57 -1.17 -25.69
N ILE A 100 19.21 -1.20 -26.99
CA ILE A 100 17.90 -0.75 -27.47
C ILE A 100 16.82 -1.67 -26.87
N GLY A 101 15.80 -1.05 -26.27
CA GLY A 101 14.72 -1.78 -25.59
C GLY A 101 14.97 -2.03 -24.11
N GLU A 102 16.04 -1.51 -23.50
CA GLU A 102 16.16 -1.51 -22.04
C GLU A 102 15.45 -0.32 -21.41
N CYS A 103 15.00 -0.50 -20.16
CA CYS A 103 14.43 0.56 -19.33
C CYS A 103 14.97 0.40 -17.90
N VAL A 104 16.12 1.03 -17.64
CA VAL A 104 16.90 0.80 -16.42
C VAL A 104 16.69 1.93 -15.41
N PHE A 105 16.52 1.56 -14.14
CA PHE A 105 16.62 2.49 -13.01
C PHE A 105 18.09 2.64 -12.61
N ASP A 106 18.71 3.78 -12.93
CA ASP A 106 20.01 4.11 -12.35
C ASP A 106 19.85 4.93 -11.07
N MET A 107 20.38 4.38 -9.98
CA MET A 107 20.30 4.93 -8.64
C MET A 107 21.61 4.65 -7.91
N SER A 108 22.20 5.69 -7.33
CA SER A 108 23.40 5.52 -6.50
C SER A 108 23.13 4.57 -5.33
N TYR A 109 24.15 3.86 -4.86
CA TYR A 109 24.01 2.97 -3.70
C TYR A 109 23.38 3.67 -2.49
N ILE A 110 23.84 4.89 -2.21
CA ILE A 110 23.33 5.71 -1.10
C ILE A 110 21.85 6.01 -1.29
N ALA A 111 21.43 6.35 -2.51
CA ALA A 111 20.02 6.60 -2.83
C ALA A 111 19.16 5.33 -2.69
N ASN A 112 19.66 4.17 -3.11
CA ASN A 112 18.96 2.89 -2.95
C ASN A 112 18.81 2.48 -1.48
N VAL A 113 19.86 2.63 -0.67
CA VAL A 113 19.78 2.36 0.78
C VAL A 113 18.84 3.35 1.47
N PHE A 114 18.90 4.63 1.08
CA PHE A 114 17.97 5.63 1.61
C PHE A 114 16.53 5.29 1.24
N ASP A 115 16.27 4.89 -0.01
CA ASP A 115 14.95 4.46 -0.44
C ASP A 115 14.47 3.26 0.37
N LEU A 116 15.26 2.19 0.48
CA LEU A 116 14.96 1.04 1.34
C LEU A 116 14.53 1.45 2.75
N ILE A 117 15.25 2.40 3.37
CA ILE A 117 14.92 2.85 4.73
C ILE A 117 13.57 3.57 4.74
N VAL A 118 13.35 4.51 3.81
CA VAL A 118 12.18 5.39 3.78
C VAL A 118 10.92 4.66 3.34
N THR A 119 11.01 3.82 2.31
CA THR A 119 9.85 3.14 1.70
C THR A 119 9.61 1.74 2.28
N PHE A 120 10.60 1.08 2.88
CA PHE A 120 10.41 -0.25 3.47
C PHE A 120 10.58 -0.25 4.99
N VAL A 121 11.78 0.00 5.51
CA VAL A 121 12.11 -0.25 6.93
C VAL A 121 11.31 0.66 7.87
N PHE A 122 11.25 1.96 7.61
CA PHE A 122 10.55 2.92 8.46
C PHE A 122 9.02 2.65 8.51
N PRO A 123 8.31 2.49 7.38
CA PRO A 123 6.89 2.15 7.39
C PRO A 123 6.59 0.86 8.16
N ILE A 124 7.40 -0.19 7.97
CA ILE A 124 7.18 -1.48 8.63
C ILE A 124 7.37 -1.37 10.13
N THR A 125 8.44 -0.70 10.58
CA THR A 125 8.70 -0.54 12.01
C THR A 125 7.58 0.24 12.70
N VAL A 126 7.09 1.32 12.08
CA VAL A 126 5.94 2.08 12.56
C VAL A 126 4.70 1.19 12.66
N ILE A 127 4.38 0.45 11.60
CA ILE A 127 3.21 -0.44 11.57
C ILE A 127 3.33 -1.52 12.66
N VAL A 128 4.45 -2.22 12.77
CA VAL A 128 4.64 -3.27 13.78
C VAL A 128 4.46 -2.71 15.20
N ILE A 129 5.05 -1.55 15.51
CA ILE A 129 4.90 -0.91 16.83
C ILE A 129 3.44 -0.58 17.12
N LEU A 130 2.70 -0.01 16.16
CA LEU A 130 1.29 0.32 16.34
C LEU A 130 0.44 -0.93 16.59
N TYR A 131 0.69 -2.01 15.86
CA TYR A 131 -0.07 -3.26 16.02
C TYR A 131 0.25 -3.99 17.31
N MET A 132 1.51 -3.99 17.75
CA MET A 132 1.89 -4.52 19.05
C MET A 132 1.18 -3.77 20.19
N ARG A 133 1.07 -2.43 20.09
CA ARG A 133 0.30 -1.63 21.06
C ARG A 133 -1.19 -1.95 21.02
N ILE A 134 -1.79 -2.08 19.82
CA ILE A 134 -3.20 -2.47 19.66
C ILE A 134 -3.45 -3.82 20.35
N PHE A 135 -2.57 -4.81 20.11
CA PHE A 135 -2.68 -6.13 20.74
C PHE A 135 -2.54 -6.05 22.27
N GLY A 136 -1.60 -5.26 22.77
CA GLY A 136 -1.46 -5.03 24.21
C GLY A 136 -2.73 -4.45 24.86
N VAL A 137 -3.34 -3.44 24.23
CA VAL A 137 -4.61 -2.85 24.68
C VAL A 137 -5.76 -3.87 24.63
N ALA A 138 -5.80 -4.72 23.61
CA ALA A 138 -6.78 -5.80 23.49
C ALA A 138 -6.71 -6.78 24.67
N VAL A 139 -5.50 -7.25 24.99
CA VAL A 139 -5.26 -8.23 26.05
C VAL A 139 -5.53 -7.64 27.42
N TYR A 140 -5.11 -6.39 27.66
CA TYR A 140 -5.39 -5.68 28.90
C TYR A 140 -6.90 -5.59 29.17
N GLN A 141 -7.67 -5.23 28.14
CA GLN A 141 -9.11 -5.08 28.26
C GLN A 141 -9.84 -6.42 28.42
N ALA A 142 -9.38 -7.47 27.73
CA ALA A 142 -9.93 -8.81 27.92
C ALA A 142 -9.79 -9.29 29.38
N ARG A 143 -8.70 -8.90 30.07
CA ARG A 143 -8.48 -9.22 31.48
C ARG A 143 -9.33 -8.36 32.43
N ALA A 144 -9.56 -7.09 32.11
CA ALA A 144 -10.28 -6.15 32.98
C ALA A 144 -11.82 -6.27 32.97
N MET A 145 -12.41 -7.01 32.02
CA MET A 145 -13.85 -6.95 31.71
C MET A 145 -14.72 -7.99 32.44
N ARG A 146 -14.38 -8.34 33.69
CA ARG A 146 -15.03 -9.44 34.44
C ARG A 146 -16.37 -9.10 35.14
N SER A 147 -16.92 -7.89 35.12
CA SER A 147 -18.06 -7.58 36.03
C SER A 147 -19.14 -6.53 35.64
N HIS A 148 -19.29 -6.09 34.39
CA HIS A 148 -20.42 -5.22 34.02
C HIS A 148 -21.07 -5.70 32.71
N ILE A 149 -22.41 -5.76 32.61
CA ILE A 149 -23.10 -6.66 31.65
C ILE A 149 -23.78 -5.94 30.47
N ALA A 150 -24.46 -4.79 30.62
CA ALA A 150 -25.22 -4.21 29.49
C ALA A 150 -24.43 -3.19 28.64
N VAL A 151 -23.95 -2.10 29.25
CA VAL A 151 -23.13 -1.06 28.58
C VAL A 151 -21.78 -1.63 28.10
N VAL A 152 -21.26 -2.61 28.84
CA VAL A 152 -20.05 -3.34 28.45
C VAL A 152 -20.32 -4.15 27.19
N THR A 153 -21.44 -4.87 27.06
CA THR A 153 -21.69 -5.73 25.88
C THR A 153 -21.70 -4.96 24.56
N ILE A 154 -22.25 -3.74 24.54
CA ILE A 154 -22.17 -2.86 23.36
C ILE A 154 -20.72 -2.42 23.08
N LYS A 155 -19.98 -1.96 24.12
CA LYS A 155 -18.56 -1.58 24.00
C LYS A 155 -17.67 -2.76 23.58
N VAL A 156 -17.97 -3.98 24.03
CA VAL A 156 -17.28 -5.23 23.65
C VAL A 156 -17.50 -5.51 22.17
N THR A 157 -18.75 -5.39 21.71
CA THR A 157 -19.12 -5.72 20.32
C THR A 157 -18.46 -4.75 19.33
N VAL A 158 -18.48 -3.45 19.62
CA VAL A 158 -17.79 -2.41 18.83
C VAL A 158 -16.27 -2.63 18.84
N LYS A 159 -15.66 -2.92 19.99
CA LYS A 159 -14.22 -3.22 20.03
C LYS A 159 -13.86 -4.51 19.31
N LYS A 160 -14.71 -5.52 19.36
CA LYS A 160 -14.50 -6.79 18.65
C LYS A 160 -14.54 -6.58 17.13
N SER A 161 -15.44 -5.73 16.62
CA SER A 161 -15.45 -5.37 15.20
C SER A 161 -14.22 -4.56 14.80
N GLU A 162 -13.79 -3.60 15.64
CA GLU A 162 -12.55 -2.84 15.39
C GLU A 162 -11.30 -3.73 15.44
N MET A 163 -11.23 -4.70 16.36
CA MET A 163 -10.14 -5.67 16.43
C MET A 163 -10.08 -6.57 15.20
N LYS A 164 -11.25 -6.97 14.68
CA LYS A 164 -11.35 -7.73 13.44
C LYS A 164 -10.89 -6.89 12.25
N ALA A 165 -11.27 -5.60 12.22
CA ALA A 165 -10.80 -4.67 11.19
C ALA A 165 -9.28 -4.46 11.26
N ALA A 166 -8.70 -4.30 12.45
CA ALA A 166 -7.26 -4.22 12.64
C ALA A 166 -6.56 -5.52 12.19
N ARG A 167 -7.06 -6.71 12.60
CA ARG A 167 -6.53 -8.00 12.11
C ARG A 167 -6.53 -8.08 10.58
N ASN A 168 -7.60 -7.63 9.94
CA ASN A 168 -7.71 -7.64 8.49
C ASN A 168 -6.65 -6.74 7.83
N LEU A 169 -6.40 -5.56 8.39
CA LEU A 169 -5.35 -4.66 7.92
C LEU A 169 -3.94 -5.23 8.15
N GLY A 170 -3.74 -6.00 9.23
CA GLY A 170 -2.50 -6.76 9.44
C GLY A 170 -2.21 -7.74 8.30
N VAL A 171 -3.25 -8.40 7.75
CA VAL A 171 -3.09 -9.27 6.57
C VAL A 171 -2.63 -8.48 5.34
N VAL A 172 -3.21 -7.29 5.10
CA VAL A 172 -2.79 -6.41 4.00
C VAL A 172 -1.31 -6.05 4.11
N VAL A 173 -0.85 -5.72 5.31
CA VAL A 173 0.57 -5.39 5.57
C VAL A 173 1.47 -6.60 5.31
N VAL A 174 1.10 -7.80 5.78
CA VAL A 174 1.89 -9.01 5.55
C VAL A 174 1.99 -9.35 4.06
N VAL A 175 0.90 -9.19 3.31
CA VAL A 175 0.92 -9.41 1.86
C VAL A 175 1.82 -8.39 1.16
N PHE A 176 1.74 -7.12 1.56
CA PHE A 176 2.64 -6.08 1.06
C PHE A 176 4.11 -6.46 1.30
N LEU A 177 4.45 -6.91 2.51
CA LEU A 177 5.80 -7.36 2.87
C LEU A 177 6.30 -8.50 1.98
N ILE A 178 5.47 -9.51 1.74
CA ILE A 178 5.82 -10.66 0.90
C ILE A 178 6.08 -10.23 -0.54
N CYS A 179 5.32 -9.27 -1.06
CA CYS A 179 5.52 -8.77 -2.43
C CYS A 179 6.71 -7.81 -2.54
N ALA A 180 6.98 -7.03 -1.49
CA ALA A 180 8.01 -5.99 -1.49
C ALA A 180 9.42 -6.50 -1.11
N CYS A 181 9.51 -7.47 -0.20
CA CYS A 181 10.77 -8.00 0.30
C CYS A 181 11.70 -8.53 -0.82
N PRO A 182 11.23 -9.33 -1.79
CA PRO A 182 12.09 -9.83 -2.88
C PRO A 182 12.74 -8.72 -3.71
N TYR A 183 12.04 -7.59 -3.91
CA TYR A 183 12.57 -6.42 -4.61
C TYR A 183 13.73 -5.78 -3.87
N TYR A 184 13.56 -5.51 -2.57
CA TYR A 184 14.62 -4.90 -1.79
C TYR A 184 15.82 -5.83 -1.56
N CYS A 185 15.58 -7.14 -1.41
CA CYS A 185 16.66 -8.13 -1.38
C CYS A 185 17.43 -8.18 -2.70
N PHE A 186 16.72 -8.09 -3.83
CA PHE A 186 17.34 -8.03 -5.16
C PHE A 186 18.24 -6.80 -5.31
N VAL A 187 17.73 -5.61 -4.99
CA VAL A 187 18.47 -4.34 -5.08
C VAL A 187 19.74 -4.33 -4.21
N LEU A 188 19.69 -4.95 -3.03
CA LEU A 188 20.86 -5.03 -2.13
C LEU A 188 21.93 -6.03 -2.61
N THR A 189 21.53 -7.08 -3.32
CA THR A 189 22.44 -8.15 -3.73
C THR A 189 22.97 -7.99 -5.15
N SER A 190 22.33 -7.15 -5.99
CA SER A 190 22.72 -6.92 -7.38
C SER A 190 24.10 -6.26 -7.53
N GLN A 191 24.62 -5.67 -6.46
CA GLN A 191 25.97 -5.12 -6.44
C GLN A 191 27.07 -6.20 -6.47
N ASN A 192 26.77 -7.39 -5.93
CA ASN A 192 27.76 -8.45 -5.76
C ASN A 192 27.58 -9.59 -6.77
N ASN A 193 26.47 -9.61 -7.51
CA ASN A 193 26.09 -10.72 -8.39
C ASN A 193 25.55 -10.19 -9.71
N VAL A 194 25.91 -10.86 -10.81
CA VAL A 194 25.30 -10.63 -12.12
C VAL A 194 23.98 -11.41 -12.17
N TYR A 195 22.87 -10.69 -12.28
CA TYR A 195 21.53 -11.28 -12.42
C TYR A 195 21.02 -11.22 -13.85
N THR A 196 20.23 -12.21 -14.26
CA THR A 196 19.58 -12.24 -15.58
C THR A 196 18.41 -11.23 -15.63
N ALA A 197 18.17 -10.65 -16.81
CA ALA A 197 17.03 -9.76 -17.05
C ALA A 197 15.67 -10.38 -16.65
N SER A 198 15.51 -11.70 -16.78
CA SER A 198 14.32 -12.43 -16.34
C SER A 198 14.08 -12.35 -14.82
N SER A 199 15.15 -12.38 -14.02
CA SER A 199 15.06 -12.26 -12.56
C SER A 199 14.62 -10.85 -12.15
N VAL A 200 15.14 -9.82 -12.81
CA VAL A 200 14.73 -8.42 -12.62
C VAL A 200 13.24 -8.25 -12.91
N THR A 201 12.81 -8.73 -14.08
CA THR A 201 11.40 -8.64 -14.52
C THR A 201 10.46 -9.39 -13.57
N PHE A 202 10.84 -10.58 -13.10
CA PHE A 202 10.03 -11.35 -12.14
C PHE A 202 9.83 -10.61 -10.82
N VAL A 203 10.90 -10.05 -10.27
CA VAL A 203 10.86 -9.36 -8.98
C VAL A 203 10.05 -8.06 -9.07
N ILE A 204 10.21 -7.31 -10.16
CA ILE A 204 9.40 -6.13 -10.45
C ILE A 204 7.93 -6.51 -10.63
N TRP A 205 7.63 -7.59 -11.34
CA TRP A 205 6.26 -8.05 -11.54
C TRP A 205 5.60 -8.45 -10.21
N LEU A 206 6.31 -9.21 -9.36
CA LEU A 206 5.85 -9.60 -8.03
C LEU A 206 5.56 -8.38 -7.15
N PHE A 207 6.44 -7.38 -7.20
CA PHE A 207 6.25 -6.11 -6.49
C PHE A 207 4.95 -5.41 -6.93
N ASN A 208 4.67 -5.38 -8.22
CA ASN A 208 3.48 -4.74 -8.77
C ASN A 208 2.20 -5.54 -8.51
N PHE A 209 2.29 -6.87 -8.47
CA PHE A 209 1.18 -7.78 -8.20
C PHE A 209 0.50 -7.53 -6.85
N ASN A 210 1.20 -6.96 -5.87
CA ASN A 210 0.66 -6.46 -4.60
C ASN A 210 -0.66 -5.69 -4.77
N SER A 211 -0.79 -4.95 -5.85
CA SER A 211 -1.95 -4.09 -6.08
C SER A 211 -3.20 -4.84 -6.54
N CYS A 212 -3.02 -5.97 -7.23
CA CYS A 212 -4.12 -6.89 -7.55
C CYS A 212 -4.63 -7.60 -6.30
N LEU A 213 -3.75 -7.82 -5.33
CA LEU A 213 -4.11 -8.46 -4.07
C LEU A 213 -4.96 -7.56 -3.19
N ASN A 214 -4.80 -6.23 -3.25
CA ASN A 214 -5.58 -5.29 -2.44
C ASN A 214 -7.12 -5.49 -2.56
N PRO A 215 -7.76 -5.41 -3.76
CA PRO A 215 -9.19 -5.71 -3.90
C PRO A 215 -9.60 -7.13 -3.49
N LEU A 216 -8.76 -8.14 -3.76
CA LEU A 216 -9.03 -9.54 -3.37
C LEU A 216 -9.04 -9.70 -1.85
N ILE A 217 -8.05 -9.10 -1.17
CA ILE A 217 -7.97 -9.07 0.28
C ILE A 217 -9.20 -8.34 0.84
N TYR A 218 -9.58 -7.20 0.26
CA TYR A 218 -10.79 -6.49 0.70
C TYR A 218 -12.05 -7.34 0.51
N ALA A 219 -12.19 -8.03 -0.63
CA ALA A 219 -13.28 -8.95 -0.90
C ALA A 219 -13.30 -10.11 0.10
N ILE A 220 -12.17 -10.69 0.46
CA ILE A 220 -12.15 -11.81 1.39
C ILE A 220 -12.42 -11.34 2.83
N LEU A 221 -11.85 -10.21 3.24
CA LEU A 221 -11.81 -9.81 4.64
C LEU A 221 -12.99 -8.93 5.08
N TYR A 222 -13.66 -8.23 4.14
CA TYR A 222 -14.71 -7.27 4.45
C TYR A 222 -16.07 -7.69 3.88
N PRO A 223 -17.00 -8.18 4.73
CA PRO A 223 -18.32 -8.65 4.28
C PRO A 223 -19.16 -7.60 3.56
N TRP A 224 -19.07 -6.32 3.98
CA TRP A 224 -19.76 -5.22 3.29
C TRP A 224 -19.20 -5.03 1.87
N PHE A 225 -17.89 -5.16 1.69
CA PHE A 225 -17.23 -4.99 0.39
C PHE A 225 -17.65 -6.11 -0.57
N ARG A 226 -17.84 -7.35 -0.07
CA ARG A 226 -18.45 -8.44 -0.84
C ARG A 226 -19.86 -8.09 -1.33
N LYS A 227 -20.70 -7.52 -0.46
CA LYS A 227 -22.05 -7.09 -0.84
C LYS A 227 -21.99 -6.02 -1.92
N SER A 228 -21.12 -5.01 -1.77
CA SER A 228 -20.90 -3.97 -2.78
C SER A 228 -20.44 -4.54 -4.12
N ILE A 229 -19.43 -5.42 -4.13
CA ILE A 229 -18.97 -6.10 -5.36
C ILE A 229 -20.10 -6.89 -6.00
N LYS A 230 -20.88 -7.64 -5.22
CA LYS A 230 -22.01 -8.41 -5.75
C LYS A 230 -23.02 -7.49 -6.43
N VAL A 231 -23.36 -6.35 -5.83
CA VAL A 231 -24.28 -5.35 -6.41
C VAL A 231 -23.71 -4.76 -7.71
N ILE A 232 -22.40 -4.49 -7.76
CA ILE A 232 -21.71 -3.97 -8.96
C ILE A 232 -21.72 -5.03 -10.08
N VAL A 233 -21.29 -6.26 -9.79
CA VAL A 233 -21.15 -7.35 -10.77
C VAL A 233 -22.52 -7.84 -11.27
N THR A 234 -23.53 -7.85 -10.42
CA THR A 234 -24.91 -8.18 -10.81
C THR A 234 -25.63 -7.02 -11.49
N LEU A 235 -24.92 -5.91 -11.77
CA LEU A 235 -25.43 -4.69 -12.41
C LEU A 235 -26.68 -4.10 -11.73
N GLN A 236 -26.87 -4.40 -10.44
CA GLN A 236 -28.00 -3.89 -9.66
C GLN A 236 -27.91 -2.37 -9.46
N ILE A 237 -26.71 -1.80 -9.58
CA ILE A 237 -26.48 -0.35 -9.66
C ILE A 237 -27.23 0.33 -10.82
N LEU A 238 -27.45 -0.37 -11.94
CA LEU A 238 -28.10 0.19 -13.13
C LEU A 238 -29.64 0.11 -13.06
N LYS A 239 -30.21 -0.53 -12.03
CA LYS A 239 -31.66 -0.60 -11.86
C LYS A 239 -32.20 0.73 -11.31
N SER A 240 -33.33 1.17 -11.85
CA SER A 240 -34.08 2.34 -11.37
C SER A 240 -34.43 2.17 -9.88
N GLY A 241 -33.95 3.09 -9.03
CA GLY A 241 -34.11 3.02 -7.56
C GLY A 241 -32.89 2.52 -6.78
N SER A 242 -31.75 2.21 -7.44
CA SER A 242 -30.56 1.67 -6.77
C SER A 242 -29.95 2.59 -5.69
N TYR A 243 -30.25 3.90 -5.71
CA TYR A 243 -29.84 4.84 -4.65
C TYR A 243 -30.44 4.55 -3.27
N ARG A 244 -31.52 3.74 -3.18
CA ARG A 244 -32.15 3.32 -1.91
C ARG A 244 -31.58 2.00 -1.36
N THR A 245 -30.68 1.35 -2.08
CA THR A 245 -30.17 0.03 -1.68
C THR A 245 -29.21 0.18 -0.51
N ASN A 246 -29.59 -0.32 0.66
CA ASN A 246 -28.76 -0.23 1.86
C ASN A 246 -27.69 -1.34 1.83
N VAL A 247 -26.43 -0.96 1.56
CA VAL A 247 -25.30 -1.90 1.37
C VAL A 247 -24.53 -2.16 2.67
N LEU A 248 -24.81 -1.40 3.74
CA LEU A 248 -24.25 -1.55 5.09
C LEU A 248 -25.06 -2.54 5.93
#